data_AF-A0A9W6R951-F1
#
_entry.id   AF-A0A9W6R951-F1
#
_cell.length_a   1.000
_cell.length_b   1.000
_cell.length_c   1.000
_cell.angle_alpha   90.00
_cell.angle_beta   90.00
_cell.angle_gamma   90.00
#
_symmetry.space_group_name_H-M   'P 1'
#
loop_
_entity.id
_entity.type
_entity.pdbx_description
1 polymer ?
#
loop_
_entity_poly.entity_id
_entity_poly.type
_entity_poly.pdbx_seq_one_letter_code
_entity_poly.pdbx_strand_id
1 'polypeptide(L)' 'MRQYFPKETDLSGYTQQELDKVADELNNRPRQTLDWLKPTEVFSNLLLDSAT' A
#
# COMPACT_ATOMS: atom_id res chain seq x y z
N MET A 1 7.54 -1.03 3.17
CA MET A 1 7.65 -0.78 4.62
C MET A 1 9.03 -0.35 5.06
N ARG A 2 10.09 -1.17 4.92
CA ARG A 2 11.46 -0.80 5.39
C ARG A 2 12.05 0.52 4.85
N GLN A 3 11.53 1.01 3.72
CA GLN A 3 11.88 2.32 3.15
C GLN A 3 11.36 3.51 3.99
N TYR A 4 10.21 3.36 4.66
CA TYR A 4 9.58 4.41 5.47
C TYR A 4 9.70 4.13 6.97
N PHE A 5 9.63 2.85 7.35
CA PHE A 5 9.71 2.39 8.73
C PHE A 5 10.77 1.30 8.81
N PRO A 6 11.97 1.59 9.36
CA PRO A 6 12.98 0.60 9.67
C PRO A 6 12.41 -0.60 10.44
N LYS A 7 13.15 -1.70 10.47
CA LYS A 7 12.69 -2.91 11.19
C LYS A 7 12.37 -2.55 12.65
N GLU A 8 11.24 -3.07 13.15
CA GLU A 8 10.77 -2.86 14.54
C GLU A 8 10.46 -1.40 14.90
N THR A 9 10.18 -0.54 13.90
CA THR A 9 9.65 0.81 14.19
C THR A 9 8.30 0.70 14.88
N ASP A 10 8.18 1.30 16.07
CA ASP A 10 6.90 1.47 16.74
C ASP A 10 6.05 2.50 16.00
N LEU A 11 4.82 2.10 15.64
CA LEU A 11 3.88 2.94 14.90
C LEU A 11 2.96 3.76 15.82
N SER A 12 2.97 3.50 17.14
CA SER A 12 2.08 4.16 18.10
C SER A 12 2.27 5.68 18.20
N GLY A 13 3.47 6.17 17.87
CA GLY A 13 3.82 7.59 17.86
C GLY A 13 3.44 8.35 16.59
N TYR A 14 2.96 7.67 15.55
CA TYR A 14 2.56 8.30 14.29
C TYR A 14 1.06 8.59 14.28
N THR A 15 0.71 9.73 13.69
CA THR A 15 -0.69 10.07 13.45
C THR A 15 -1.25 9.24 12.31
N GLN A 16 -2.57 9.04 12.31
CA GLN A 16 -3.25 8.33 11.21
C GLN A 16 -2.95 8.98 9.85
N GLN A 17 -2.93 10.32 9.79
CA GLN A 17 -2.64 11.05 8.54
C GLN A 17 -1.24 10.78 7.98
N GLU A 18 -0.23 10.63 8.85
CA GLU A 18 1.13 10.28 8.42
C GLU A 18 1.19 8.86 7.86
N LEU A 19 0.50 7.92 8.52
CA LEU A 19 0.40 6.53 8.06
C LEU A 19 -0.36 6.43 6.74
N ASP A 20 -1.46 7.18 6.59
CA ASP A 20 -2.27 7.23 5.37
C ASP A 20 -1.44 7.76 4.19
N LYS A 21 -0.64 8.80 4.40
CA LYS A 21 0.25 9.32 3.36
C LYS A 21 1.25 8.27 2.86
N VAL A 22 1.83 7.48 3.78
CA VAL A 22 2.74 6.38 3.41
C VAL A 22 1.98 5.26 2.70
N ALA A 23 0.77 4.94 3.17
CA ALA A 23 -0.09 3.95 2.54
C ALA A 23 -0.43 4.35 1.11
N ASP A 24 -0.85 5.60 0.89
CA ASP A 24 -1.16 6.16 -0.42
C ASP A 24 0.02 6.06 -1.38
N GLU A 25 1.23 6.43 -0.94
CA GLU A 25 2.42 6.32 -1.78
C GLU A 25 2.73 4.86 -2.13
N LEU A 26 2.62 3.95 -1.15
CA LEU A 26 2.89 2.53 -1.34
C LEU A 26 1.88 1.87 -2.29
N ASN A 27 0.62 2.26 -2.17
CA ASN A 27 -0.53 1.74 -2.89
C ASN A 27 -0.69 2.31 -4.30
N ASN A 28 -0.16 3.52 -4.55
CA ASN A 28 -0.14 4.15 -5.87
C ASN A 28 1.16 3.93 -6.64
N ARG A 29 2.11 3.17 -6.09
CA ARG A 29 3.38 2.87 -6.76
C ARG A 29 3.26 1.67 -7.71
N PRO A 30 3.56 1.83 -9.01
CA PRO A 30 3.73 0.73 -9.95
C PRO A 30 4.71 -0.33 -9.42
N ARG A 31 4.29 -1.60 -9.43
CA ARG A 31 5.15 -2.73 -9.02
C ARG A 31 5.41 -3.64 -10.19
N GLN A 32 6.69 -3.90 -10.48
CA GLN A 32 7.08 -4.82 -11.55
C GLN A 32 6.48 -6.22 -11.38
N THR A 33 6.32 -6.68 -10.13
CA THR A 33 5.69 -7.99 -9.82
C THR A 33 4.20 -8.03 -10.11
N LEU A 34 3.56 -6.88 -10.31
CA LEU A 34 2.16 -6.72 -10.70
C LEU A 34 2.06 -6.21 -12.15
N ASP A 35 3.03 -6.57 -13.01
CA ASP A 35 3.11 -6.07 -14.39
C ASP A 35 3.09 -4.53 -14.50
N TRP A 36 3.72 -3.87 -13.53
CA TRP A 36 3.74 -2.41 -13.37
C TRP A 36 2.38 -1.77 -13.04
N LEU A 37 1.38 -2.56 -12.67
CA LEU A 37 0.13 -2.03 -12.10
C LEU A 37 0.33 -1.54 -10.67
N LYS A 38 -0.57 -0.66 -10.24
CA LYS A 38 -0.63 -0.22 -8.84
C LYS A 38 -1.31 -1.29 -7.98
N PRO A 39 -0.84 -1.52 -6.75
CA PRO A 39 -1.50 -2.43 -5.81
C PRO A 39 -3.00 -2.15 -5.64
N THR A 40 -3.41 -0.89 -5.64
CA THR A 40 -4.83 -0.48 -5.57
C THR A 40 -5.67 -0.95 -6.75
N GLU A 41 -5.12 -0.91 -7.96
CA GLU A 41 -5.83 -1.36 -9.17
C GLU A 41 -6.04 -2.86 -9.12
N VAL A 42 -4.98 -3.62 -8.79
CA VAL A 42 -5.06 -5.08 -8.67
C VAL A 42 -6.05 -5.48 -7.58
N PHE A 43 -5.99 -4.83 -6.42
CA PHE A 43 -6.92 -5.10 -5.32
C PHE A 43 -8.37 -4.82 -5.72
N SER A 44 -8.62 -3.70 -6.40
CA SER A 44 -9.97 -3.34 -6.88
C SER A 44 -10.50 -4.38 -7.88
N ASN A 45 -9.67 -4.84 -8.81
CA ASN A 45 -10.04 -5.89 -9.77
C ASN A 45 -10.39 -7.21 -9.05
N LEU A 46 -9.58 -7.62 -8.06
CA LEU A 46 -9.85 -8.84 -7.29
C LEU A 46 -11.19 -8.76 -6.52
N LEU A 47 -11.53 -7.59 -5.97
CA LEU A 47 -12.81 -7.39 -5.31
C LEU A 47 -13.99 -7.51 -6.28
N LEU A 48 -13.86 -6.95 -7.49
CA LEU A 48 -14.89 -7.05 -8.53
C LEU A 48 -15.05 -8.50 -9.02
N ASP A 49 -13.94 -9.20 -9.24
CA ASP A 49 -13.94 -10.60 -9.65
C ASP A 49 -14.56 -11.52 -8.59
N SER A 50 -14.33 -11.23 -7.30
CA SER A 50 -14.91 -12.01 -6.20
C SER A 50 -16.42 -11.80 -6.00
N ALA A 51 -16.98 -10.73 -6.60
CA ALA A 51 -18.40 -10.38 -6.50
C ALA A 51 -19.24 -10.96 -7.65
N THR A 52 -18.62 -11.72 -8.57
CA THR A 52 -19.25 -12.35 -9.74
C THR A 52 -19.28 -13.86 -9.59
#